data_AF-A0A848H8N2-F1
#
_entry.id   AF-A0A848H8N2-F1
#
_cell.length_a   1.000
_cell.length_b   1.000
_cell.length_c   1.000
_cell.angle_alpha   90.00
_cell.angle_beta   90.00
_cell.angle_gamma   90.00
#
_symmetry.space_group_name_H-M   'P 1'
#
loop_
_entity.id
_entity.type
_entity.pdbx_description
1 polymer ?
#
loop_
_entity_poly.entity_id
_entity_poly.type
_entity_poly.pdbx_seq_one_letter_code
_entity_poly.pdbx_strand_id
1 'polypeptide(L)'
;MLTNIDIDEDLVAEAMKISGARTKREVVDRALREMVARARRPRFKDFHGVGDIDPNYDPKASSPEEFGKYRVEQPRAVYKSKPAAKKAPRKS
;
A
#
# COMPACT_ATOMS: atom_id res chain seq x y z
N MET A 1 9.19 -10.16 -27.54
CA MET A 1 8.82 -9.93 -28.94
C MET A 1 9.08 -8.47 -29.26
N LEU A 2 9.59 -8.16 -30.45
CA LEU A 2 9.66 -6.78 -30.92
C LEU A 2 8.35 -6.49 -31.65
N THR A 3 7.63 -5.48 -31.19
CA THR A 3 6.35 -5.06 -31.76
C THR A 3 6.42 -3.58 -32.02
N ASN A 4 6.04 -3.15 -33.22
CA ASN A 4 5.91 -1.74 -33.54
C ASN A 4 4.49 -1.29 -33.21
N ILE A 5 4.34 -0.34 -32.31
CA ILE A 5 3.07 0.22 -31.87
C ILE A 5 3.25 1.71 -31.68
N ASP A 6 2.23 2.47 -32.06
CA ASP A 6 2.19 3.91 -31.81
C ASP A 6 1.74 4.17 -30.37
N ILE A 7 2.50 4.96 -29.63
CA ILE A 7 2.25 5.29 -28.22
C ILE A 7 2.58 6.76 -28.00
N ASP A 8 1.73 7.44 -27.24
CA ASP A 8 1.99 8.80 -26.77
C ASP A 8 3.30 8.88 -25.98
N GLU A 9 4.24 9.65 -26.50
CA GLU A 9 5.58 9.86 -25.95
C GLU A 9 5.57 10.62 -24.62
N ASP A 10 4.66 11.58 -24.46
CA ASP A 10 4.53 12.37 -23.24
C ASP A 10 4.00 11.51 -22.10
N LEU A 11 3.02 10.64 -22.40
CA LEU A 11 2.50 9.66 -21.44
C LEU A 11 3.59 8.67 -21.00
N VAL A 12 4.41 8.17 -21.93
CA VAL A 12 5.51 7.26 -21.59
C VAL A 12 6.55 7.98 -20.73
N ALA A 13 6.87 9.24 -21.06
CA ALA A 13 7.82 10.03 -20.27
C ALA A 13 7.32 10.28 -18.84
N GLU A 14 6.02 10.58 -18.67
CA GLU A 14 5.41 10.72 -17.35
C GLU A 14 5.43 9.39 -16.58
N ALA A 15 5.03 8.30 -17.24
CA ALA A 15 5.04 6.98 -16.65
C ALA A 15 6.47 6.55 -16.22
N MET A 16 7.50 6.86 -17.01
CA MET A 16 8.91 6.63 -16.64
C MET A 16 9.30 7.39 -15.37
N LYS A 17 8.89 8.66 -15.23
CA LYS A 17 9.16 9.48 -14.03
C LYS A 17 8.47 8.92 -12.79
N ILE A 18 7.20 8.51 -12.92
CA ILE A 18 6.41 7.96 -11.81
C ILE A 18 6.92 6.57 -11.41
N SER A 19 7.19 5.70 -12.38
CA SER A 19 7.59 4.31 -12.10
C SER A 19 9.08 4.13 -11.81
N GLY A 20 9.91 5.15 -12.08
CA GLY A 20 11.38 5.06 -12.02
C GLY A 20 11.97 4.07 -13.04
N ALA A 21 11.27 3.82 -14.15
CA ALA A 21 11.72 2.88 -15.18
C ALA A 21 12.86 3.50 -16.00
N ARG A 22 13.83 2.68 -16.38
CA ARG A 22 15.00 3.14 -17.16
C ARG A 22 14.76 3.11 -18.66
N THR A 23 13.76 2.34 -19.11
CA THR A 23 13.46 2.15 -20.53
C THR A 23 11.97 2.17 -20.81
N LYS A 24 11.58 2.60 -22.02
CA LYS A 24 10.18 2.56 -22.49
C LYS A 24 9.60 1.15 -22.44
N ARG A 25 10.40 0.13 -22.82
CA ARG A 25 10.00 -1.29 -22.74
C ARG A 25 9.64 -1.71 -21.33
N GLU A 26 10.40 -1.27 -20.34
CA GLU A 26 10.13 -1.58 -18.93
C GLU A 26 8.83 -0.94 -18.45
N VAL A 27 8.53 0.29 -18.88
CA VAL A 27 7.22 0.92 -18.60
C VAL A 27 6.09 0.08 -19.16
N VAL A 28 6.19 -0.32 -20.43
CA VAL A 28 5.15 -1.12 -21.10
C VAL A 28 4.96 -2.47 -20.40
N ASP A 29 6.04 -3.18 -20.08
CA ASP A 29 5.96 -4.48 -19.37
C ASP A 29 5.29 -4.32 -17.99
N ARG A 30 5.70 -3.31 -17.21
CA ARG A 30 5.11 -3.03 -15.89
C ARG A 30 3.63 -2.67 -16.00
N ALA A 31 3.27 -1.78 -16.91
CA ALA A 31 1.89 -1.35 -17.11
C ALA A 31 0.97 -2.52 -17.48
N LEU A 32 1.42 -3.41 -18.38
CA LEU A 32 0.66 -4.59 -18.78
C LEU A 32 0.51 -5.59 -17.63
N ARG A 33 1.58 -5.86 -16.88
CA ARG A 33 1.52 -6.73 -15.70
C ARG A 33 0.55 -6.20 -14.66
N GLU A 34 0.61 -4.90 -14.40
CA GLU A 34 -0.26 -4.25 -13.43
C GLU A 34 -1.71 -4.26 -13.89
N MET A 35 -1.98 -4.00 -15.17
CA MET A 35 -3.32 -4.10 -15.74
C MET A 35 -3.91 -5.51 -15.56
N VAL A 36 -3.14 -6.55 -15.87
CA VAL A 36 -3.58 -7.94 -15.69
C VAL A 36 -3.78 -8.25 -14.20
N ALA A 37 -2.85 -7.83 -13.34
CA ALA A 37 -2.98 -8.05 -11.89
C ALA A 37 -4.23 -7.34 -11.32
N ARG A 38 -4.49 -6.09 -11.74
CA ARG A 38 -5.69 -5.33 -11.37
C ARG A 38 -6.96 -6.01 -11.85
N ALA A 39 -6.97 -6.57 -13.06
CA ALA A 39 -8.12 -7.29 -13.61
C ALA A 39 -8.37 -8.64 -12.91
N ARG A 40 -7.31 -9.31 -12.42
CA ARG A 40 -7.41 -10.59 -11.70
C ARG A 40 -7.76 -10.44 -10.22
N ARG A 41 -7.63 -9.25 -9.63
CA ARG A 41 -8.01 -9.04 -8.23
C ARG A 41 -9.53 -9.28 -8.10
N PRO A 42 -9.98 -10.10 -7.14
CA PRO A 42 -11.40 -10.23 -6.84
C PRO A 42 -11.96 -8.85 -6.54
N ARG A 43 -13.08 -8.54 -7.18
CA ARG A 43 -13.78 -7.28 -6.97
C ARG A 43 -14.32 -7.30 -5.55
N PHE A 44 -14.48 -6.12 -4.96
CA PHE A 44 -15.10 -6.00 -3.64
C PHE A 44 -16.48 -6.68 -3.57
N LYS A 45 -17.19 -6.70 -4.70
CA LYS A 45 -18.47 -7.41 -4.88
C LYS A 45 -18.36 -8.92 -4.72
N ASP A 46 -17.20 -9.51 -5.01
CA ASP A 46 -16.96 -10.95 -4.90
C ASP A 46 -16.81 -11.39 -3.43
N PHE A 47 -16.61 -10.43 -2.52
CA PHE A 47 -16.57 -10.65 -1.07
C PHE A 47 -17.90 -10.34 -0.38
N HIS A 48 -18.95 -9.93 -1.10
CA HIS A 48 -20.25 -9.71 -0.50
C HIS A 48 -20.80 -11.04 0.04
N GLY A 49 -20.94 -11.14 1.36
CA GLY A 49 -21.34 -12.38 2.05
C GLY A 49 -20.18 -13.32 2.42
N VAL A 50 -18.93 -12.92 2.19
CA VAL A 50 -17.73 -13.66 2.63
C VAL A 50 -17.06 -12.87 3.74
N GLY A 51 -17.10 -13.41 4.96
CA GLY A 51 -16.46 -12.81 6.14
C GLY A 51 -17.45 -12.08 7.06
N ASP A 52 -18.47 -12.80 7.54
CA ASP A 52 -19.27 -12.32 8.67
C ASP A 52 -18.43 -12.30 9.95
N ILE A 53 -18.84 -11.45 10.88
CA ILE A 53 -18.34 -11.47 12.25
C ILE A 53 -18.79 -12.79 12.87
N ASP A 54 -17.86 -13.53 13.49
CA ASP A 54 -18.18 -14.77 14.20
C ASP A 54 -19.36 -14.50 15.15
N PRO A 55 -20.44 -15.31 15.13
CA PRO A 55 -21.59 -15.09 16.01
C PRO A 55 -21.25 -15.04 17.50
N ASN A 56 -20.14 -15.65 17.90
CA ASN A 56 -19.60 -15.63 19.26
C ASN A 56 -18.52 -14.55 19.48
N TYR A 57 -18.31 -13.66 18.50
CA TYR A 57 -17.41 -12.52 18.63
C TYR A 57 -18.00 -11.50 19.62
N ASP A 58 -17.46 -11.50 20.83
CA ASP A 58 -17.75 -10.46 21.81
C ASP A 58 -16.73 -9.31 21.66
N PRO A 59 -17.15 -8.13 21.16
CA PRO A 59 -16.27 -6.96 21.02
C PRO A 59 -15.79 -6.38 22.36
N LYS A 60 -16.31 -6.90 23.49
CA LYS A 60 -15.90 -6.55 24.86
C LYS A 60 -15.18 -7.69 25.59
N ALA A 61 -15.08 -8.88 25.00
CA ALA A 61 -14.29 -9.99 25.56
C ALA A 61 -12.78 -9.75 25.47
N SER A 62 -12.35 -8.75 24.68
CA SER A 62 -11.08 -8.09 24.90
C SER A 62 -11.14 -7.41 26.27
N SER A 63 -10.78 -8.15 27.32
CA SER A 63 -10.65 -7.65 28.69
C SER A 63 -9.91 -6.31 28.68
N PRO A 64 -10.26 -5.35 29.56
CA PRO A 64 -9.48 -4.13 29.76
C PRO A 64 -7.97 -4.39 29.96
N GLU A 65 -7.60 -5.59 30.42
CA GLU A 65 -6.21 -6.03 30.58
C GLU A 65 -5.50 -6.37 29.26
N GLU A 66 -6.24 -6.66 28.18
CA GLU A 66 -5.71 -6.92 26.83
C GLU A 66 -5.71 -5.69 25.91
N PHE A 67 -6.40 -4.61 26.31
CA PHE A 67 -6.39 -3.30 25.64
C PHE A 67 -4.99 -2.67 25.69
N GLY A 68 -4.09 -3.17 24.86
CA GLY A 68 -2.68 -2.81 24.87
C GLY A 68 -1.75 -3.90 24.35
N LYS A 69 -2.14 -5.18 24.40
CA LYS A 69 -1.25 -6.31 24.04
C LYS A 69 -0.76 -6.26 22.58
N TYR A 70 -1.59 -5.75 21.67
CA TYR A 70 -1.22 -5.53 20.27
C TYR A 70 -1.28 -4.05 19.87
N ARG A 71 -1.30 -3.13 20.85
CA ARG A 71 -1.23 -1.70 20.58
C ARG A 71 0.16 -1.38 20.07
N VAL A 72 0.28 -1.23 18.77
CA VAL A 72 1.52 -0.79 18.11
C VAL A 72 1.68 0.70 18.42
N GLU A 73 2.30 1.00 19.57
CA GLU A 73 2.53 2.37 20.06
C GLU A 73 3.33 3.23 19.07
N GLN A 74 4.20 2.62 18.26
CA GLN A 74 4.92 3.30 17.18
C GLN A 74 5.10 2.35 15.99
N PRO A 75 4.87 2.79 14.74
CA PRO A 75 5.30 2.03 13.58
C PRO A 75 6.82 1.91 13.64
N ARG A 76 7.32 0.69 13.88
CA ARG A 76 8.76 0.41 13.88
C ARG A 76 9.23 0.52 12.43
N ALA A 77 9.68 1.72 12.03
CA ALA A 77 10.25 1.94 10.72
C ALA A 77 11.43 0.98 10.53
N VAL A 78 11.38 0.15 9.49
CA VAL A 78 12.43 -0.84 9.17
C VAL A 78 13.72 -0.18 8.64
N TYR A 79 13.73 1.16 8.53
CA TYR A 79 14.88 1.96 8.10
C TYR A 79 15.41 2.86 9.22
N LYS A 80 16.72 3.08 9.26
CA LYS A 80 17.38 3.93 10.27
C LYS A 80 16.94 5.39 10.10
N SER A 81 16.12 5.88 11.03
CA SER A 81 15.82 7.32 11.16
C SER A 81 16.56 7.89 12.38
N LYS A 82 17.07 9.14 12.27
CA LYS A 82 17.66 9.85 13.41
C LYS A 82 16.53 10.28 14.37
N PRO A 83 16.66 10.10 15.69
CA PRO A 83 15.63 10.50 16.63
C PRO A 83 15.45 12.02 16.63
N ALA A 84 14.18 12.47 16.61
CA ALA A 84 13.85 13.88 16.68
C ALA A 84 14.22 14.46 18.06
N ALA A 85 14.90 15.61 18.08
CA ALA A 85 15.31 16.29 19.30
C ALA A 85 14.09 16.74 20.13
N LYS A 86 14.11 16.46 21.44
CA LYS A 86 13.06 16.90 22.38
C LYS A 86 13.01 18.43 22.42
N LYS A 87 11.87 19.01 22.04
CA LYS A 87 11.62 20.45 22.21
C LYS A 87 11.43 20.75 23.70
N ALA A 88 12.24 21.69 24.23
CA ALA A 88 12.13 22.19 25.58
C ALA A 88 10.77 22.90 25.81
N PRO A 89 10.22 22.86 27.04
CA PRO A 89 8.97 23.57 27.34
C PRO A 89 9.16 25.07 27.19
N ARG A 90 8.23 25.71 26.46
CA ARG A 90 8.13 27.16 26.37
C ARG A 90 7.74 27.70 27.75
N LYS A 91 8.64 28.45 28.39
CA LYS A 91 8.31 29.23 29.59
C LYS A 91 7.36 30.37 29.20
N SER A 92 6.32 30.58 30.00
CA SER A 92 5.43 31.75 29.95
C SER A 92 6.16 33.01 30.39
#